data_AF-A0A8T4JK34-F1
#
_entry.id   AF-A0A8T4JK34-F1
#
_cell.length_a   1.000
_cell.length_b   1.000
_cell.length_c   1.000
_cell.angle_alpha   90.00
_cell.angle_beta   90.00
_cell.angle_gamma   90.00
#
_symmetry.space_group_name_H-M   'P 1'
#
loop_
_entity.id
_entity.type
_entity.pdbx_description
1 polymer ?
#
loop_
_entity_poly.entity_id
_entity_poly.type
_entity_poly.pdbx_seq_one_letter_code
_entity_poly.pdbx_strand_id
1 'polypeptide(L)'
;MVIQDLVITVANLIFTYALIIQVFHGFRTQKISITIQTSVLTSIGLYATGIAFLTLGLTYSGLVCSFNGIMWTTFLIQKIVYKN
;
A
#
# COMPACT_ATOMS: atom_id res chain seq x y z
N MET A 1 -18.07 -5.31 14.59
CA MET A 1 -17.23 -5.43 13.38
C MET A 1 -17.42 -4.26 12.41
N VAL A 2 -18.64 -3.81 12.08
CA VAL A 2 -18.87 -2.70 11.12
C VAL A 2 -18.11 -1.41 11.47
N ILE A 3 -18.15 -0.96 12.73
CA ILE A 3 -17.41 0.26 13.14
C ILE A 3 -15.89 0.07 13.05
N GLN A 4 -15.38 -1.13 13.38
CA GLN A 4 -13.95 -1.44 13.25
C GLN A 4 -13.52 -1.40 11.77
N ASP A 5 -14.30 -2.03 10.89
CA ASP A 5 -14.05 -2.02 9.45
C ASP A 5 -14.08 -0.60 8.89
N LEU A 6 -15.04 0.23 9.31
CA LEU A 6 -15.12 1.63 8.90
C LEU A 6 -13.87 2.42 9.32
N VAL A 7 -13.46 2.32 10.60
CA VAL A 7 -12.30 3.06 11.11
C VAL A 7 -11.01 2.62 10.42
N ILE A 8 -10.80 1.31 10.26
CA ILE A 8 -9.61 0.76 9.59
C ILE A 8 -9.62 1.14 8.10
N THR A 9 -10.78 1.11 7.44
CA THR A 9 -10.93 1.52 6.04
C THR A 9 -10.57 2.99 5.86
N VAL A 10 -11.11 3.88 6.70
CA VAL A 10 -10.81 5.33 6.63
C VAL A 10 -9.32 5.58 6.85
N ALA A 11 -8.70 4.92 7.83
CA ALA A 11 -7.26 5.02 8.05
C ALA A 11 -6.45 4.56 6.82
N ASN A 12 -6.81 3.41 6.24
CA ASN A 12 -6.16 2.89 5.04
C ASN A 12 -6.37 3.78 3.81
N LEU A 13 -7.53 4.42 3.67
CA LEU A 13 -7.78 5.38 2.58
C LEU A 13 -6.88 6.62 2.69
N ILE A 14 -6.70 7.15 3.90
CA ILE A 14 -5.78 8.28 4.15
C ILE A 14 -4.35 7.90 3.76
N PHE A 15 -3.87 6.73 4.20
CA PHE A 15 -2.55 6.24 3.84
C PHE A 15 -2.40 5.99 2.34
N THR A 16 -3.43 5.42 1.71
CA THR A 16 -3.46 5.19 0.27
C THR A 16 -3.39 6.49 -0.51
N TYR A 17 -4.13 7.52 -0.09
CA TYR A 17 -4.09 8.83 -0.73
C TYR A 17 -2.70 9.47 -0.64
N ALA A 18 -2.06 9.41 0.52
CA ALA A 18 -0.68 9.85 0.67
C ALA A 18 0.27 9.05 -0.25
N LEU A 19 0.05 7.74 -0.37
CA LEU A 19 0.86 6.88 -1.24
C LEU A 19 0.68 7.22 -2.72
N ILE A 20 -0.55 7.49 -3.18
CA ILE A 20 -0.85 7.90 -4.57
C ILE A 20 0.00 9.12 -4.95
N ILE A 21 0.06 10.13 -4.08
CA ILE A 21 0.86 11.35 -4.33
C ILE A 21 2.34 10.99 -4.47
N GLN A 22 2.86 10.13 -3.60
CA GLN A 22 4.27 9.73 -3.69
C GLN A 22 4.56 8.88 -4.93
N VAL A 23 3.67 7.95 -5.31
CA VAL A 23 3.79 7.12 -6.52
C VAL A 23 3.83 8.00 -7.76
N PHE A 24 2.93 9.00 -7.84
CA PHE A 24 2.91 9.97 -8.93
C PHE A 24 4.18 10.83 -8.97
N HIS A 25 4.65 11.30 -7.82
CA HIS A 25 5.91 12.03 -7.72
C HIS A 25 7.11 11.19 -8.18
N GLY A 26 7.14 9.90 -7.83
CA GLY A 26 8.14 8.93 -8.27
C GLY A 26 8.15 8.76 -9.80
N PHE A 27 6.97 8.64 -10.42
CA PHE A 27 6.83 8.60 -11.88
C PHE A 27 7.34 9.89 -12.55
N ARG A 28 7.00 11.06 -11.99
CA ARG A 28 7.36 12.36 -12.57
C ARG A 28 8.85 12.68 -12.47
N THR A 29 9.49 12.32 -11.37
CA THR A 29 10.89 12.67 -11.10
C THR A 29 11.88 11.55 -11.45
N GLN A 30 11.39 10.33 -11.70
CA GLN A 30 12.19 9.11 -11.86
C GLN A 30 13.17 8.89 -10.69
N LYS A 31 12.79 9.37 -9.49
CA LYS A 31 13.57 9.24 -8.27
C LYS A 31 12.68 8.68 -7.17
N ILE A 32 13.22 7.70 -6.45
CA ILE A 32 12.57 7.11 -5.28
C ILE A 32 13.59 7.06 -4.15
N SER A 33 13.23 7.71 -3.05
CA SER A 33 14.02 7.74 -1.80
C SER A 33 13.90 6.45 -0.99
N ILE A 34 12.89 5.63 -1.27
CA ILE A 34 12.60 4.41 -0.52
C ILE A 34 13.53 3.27 -0.98
N THR A 35 14.03 2.49 -0.02
CA THR A 35 14.87 1.32 -0.31
C THR A 35 14.05 0.16 -0.85
N ILE A 36 14.68 -0.72 -1.66
CA ILE A 36 14.03 -1.93 -2.17
C ILE A 36 13.52 -2.80 -1.01
N GLN A 37 14.32 -2.95 0.05
CA GLN A 37 13.96 -3.75 1.22
C GLN A 37 12.68 -3.23 1.89
N THR A 38 12.57 -1.91 2.09
CA THR A 38 11.36 -1.30 2.66
C THR A 38 10.15 -1.58 1.79
N SER A 39 10.26 -1.43 0.47
CA SER A 39 9.13 -1.65 -0.45
C SER A 39 8.70 -3.11 -0.52
N VAL A 40 9.65 -4.06 -0.53
CA VAL A 40 9.37 -5.51 -0.52
C VAL A 40 8.63 -5.89 0.75
N LEU A 41 9.21 -5.56 1.92
CA LEU A 41 8.65 -5.98 3.21
C LEU A 41 7.28 -5.36 3.45
N THR A 42 7.09 -4.09 3.07
CA THR A 42 5.81 -3.40 3.26
C THR A 42 4.74 -3.95 2.32
N SER A 43 5.07 -4.23 1.05
CA SER A 43 4.13 -4.85 0.11
C SER A 43 3.63 -6.21 0.62
N ILE A 44 4.56 -7.10 0.99
CA ILE A 44 4.22 -8.44 1.53
C ILE A 44 3.39 -8.31 2.80
N GLY A 45 3.79 -7.42 3.72
CA GLY A 45 3.06 -7.18 4.96
C GLY A 45 1.63 -6.69 4.73
N LEU A 46 1.42 -5.80 3.76
CA LEU A 46 0.08 -5.30 3.43
C LEU A 46 -0.81 -6.36 2.78
N TYR A 47 -0.27 -7.24 1.93
CA TYR A 47 -1.03 -8.38 1.42
C TYR A 47 -1.40 -9.38 2.51
N ALA A 48 -0.46 -9.73 3.40
CA ALA A 48 -0.74 -10.60 4.54
C ALA A 48 -1.81 -9.99 5.46
N THR A 49 -1.72 -8.68 5.72
CA THR A 49 -2.70 -7.93 6.52
C THR A 49 -4.07 -7.88 5.84
N GLY A 50 -4.10 -7.66 4.51
CA GLY A 50 -5.34 -7.68 3.74
C GLY A 50 -6.04 -9.04 3.81
N ILE A 51 -5.29 -10.14 3.69
CA ILE A 51 -5.83 -11.49 3.87
C ILE A 51 -6.37 -11.67 5.30
N ALA A 52 -5.64 -11.23 6.32
CA ALA A 52 -6.09 -11.30 7.71
C ALA A 52 -7.39 -10.49 7.95
N PHE A 53 -7.55 -9.32 7.33
CA PHE A 53 -8.80 -8.56 7.41
C PHE A 53 -9.96 -9.29 6.74
N LEU A 54 -9.74 -9.92 5.58
CA LEU A 54 -10.77 -10.72 4.90
C LEU A 54 -11.19 -11.94 5.73
N THR A 55 -10.25 -12.63 6.38
CA THR A 55 -10.59 -13.79 7.25
C THR A 55 -11.34 -13.38 8.52
N LEU A 56 -11.19 -12.12 8.97
CA LEU A 56 -11.94 -11.54 10.08
C LEU A 56 -13.29 -10.91 9.67
N GLY A 57 -13.66 -10.99 8.38
CA GLY A 57 -14.91 -10.40 7.86
C GLY A 57 -14.87 -8.88 7.71
N LEU A 58 -13.69 -8.26 7.74
CA LEU A 58 -13.47 -6.82 7.52
C LEU A 58 -13.26 -6.54 6.04
N THR A 59 -14.30 -6.73 5.24
CA THR A 59 -14.22 -6.78 3.78
C THR A 59 -13.69 -5.47 3.18
N TYR A 60 -14.16 -4.32 3.65
CA TYR A 60 -13.73 -3.02 3.09
C TYR A 60 -12.26 -2.75 3.41
N SER A 61 -11.86 -3.00 4.65
CA SER A 61 -10.48 -2.87 5.10
C SER A 61 -9.55 -3.80 4.32
N GLY A 62 -9.95 -5.04 4.09
CA GLY A 62 -9.18 -6.01 3.30
C GLY A 62 -8.95 -5.54 1.87
N LEU A 63 -9.98 -5.01 1.21
CA LEU A 63 -9.88 -4.47 -0.16
C LEU A 63 -8.96 -3.25 -0.24
N VAL A 64 -9.14 -2.26 0.65
CA VAL A 64 -8.31 -1.05 0.64
C VAL A 64 -6.86 -1.36 1.03
N CYS A 65 -6.64 -2.26 2.00
CA CYS A 65 -5.29 -2.71 2.38
C CYS A 65 -4.60 -3.43 1.22
N SER A 66 -5.33 -4.25 0.45
CA SER A 66 -4.80 -4.90 -0.74
C SER A 66 -4.43 -3.89 -1.84
N PHE A 67 -5.26 -2.85 -2.04
CA PHE A 67 -4.93 -1.75 -2.94
C PHE A 67 -3.66 -1.01 -2.51
N ASN A 68 -3.49 -0.75 -1.20
CA ASN A 68 -2.26 -0.18 -0.66
C ASN A 68 -1.04 -1.08 -0.95
N GLY A 69 -1.19 -2.40 -0.83
CA GLY A 69 -0.17 -3.38 -1.23
C GLY A 69 0.22 -3.29 -2.71
N ILE A 70 -0.75 -3.10 -3.61
CA ILE A 70 -0.48 -2.88 -5.05
C ILE A 70 0.36 -1.61 -5.27
N MET A 71 0.03 -0.54 -4.55
CA MET A 71 0.73 0.74 -4.70
C MET A 71 2.18 0.66 -4.17
N TRP A 72 2.41 -0.04 -3.06
CA TRP A 72 3.77 -0.36 -2.59
C TRP A 72 4.55 -1.28 -3.54
N THR A 73 3.86 -2.20 -4.21
CA THR A 73 4.46 -3.02 -5.27
C THR A 73 4.85 -2.17 -6.48
N THR A 74 4.04 -1.17 -6.81
CA THR A 74 4.37 -0.20 -7.87
C THR A 74 5.61 0.59 -7.51
N PHE A 75 5.78 0.98 -6.24
CA PHE A 75 7.00 1.60 -5.75
C PHE A 75 8.24 0.73 -5.93
N LEU A 76 8.11 -0.55 -5.61
CA LEU A 76 9.18 -1.54 -5.82
C LEU A 76 9.56 -1.63 -7.30
N ILE A 77 8.57 -1.71 -8.19
CA ILE A 77 8.79 -1.76 -9.65
C ILE A 77 9.50 -0.49 -10.12
N GLN A 78 9.00 0.68 -9.74
CA GLN A 78 9.63 1.95 -10.09
C GLN A 78 11.08 2.02 -9.59
N LYS A 79 11.38 1.55 -8.38
CA LYS A 79 12.75 1.56 -7.83
C LYS A 79 13.69 0.67 -8.64
N ILE A 80 13.22 -0.51 -9.06
CA ILE A 80 13.97 -1.42 -9.92
C ILE A 80 14.22 -0.81 -11.30
N VAL A 81 13.20 -0.17 -11.89
CA VAL A 81 13.26 0.40 -13.25
C VAL A 81 14.12 1.65 -13.31
N TYR A 82 13.99 2.57 -12.34
CA TYR A 82 14.67 3.86 -12.38
C TYR A 82 16.16 3.80 -11.99
N LYS A 83 16.67 2.64 -11.55
CA LYS A 83 18.10 2.35 -11.30
C LYS A 83 18.88 3.42 -10.52
N ASN A 84 18.17 4.25 -9.74
CA ASN A 84 18.71 5.24 -8.81
C ASN A 84 18.70 4.68 -7.39
#